data_AF-A0A812REI3-F1
#
_entry.id   AF-A0A812REI3-F1
#
_cell.length_a   1.000
_cell.length_b   1.000
_cell.length_c   1.000
_cell.angle_alpha   90.00
_cell.angle_beta   90.00
_cell.angle_gamma   90.00
#
_symmetry.space_group_name_H-M   'P 1'
#
loop_
_entity.id
_entity.type
_entity.pdbx_description
1 polymer ?
#
loop_
_entity_poly.entity_id
_entity_poly.type
_entity_poly.pdbx_seq_one_letter_code
_entity_poly.pdbx_strand_id
1 'polypeptide(L)'
;RRSMAVVRRKCFISYHHADQDEVSQFVRDFDHELDTFIARGLGQEMSEDIVNSTNTDYVMQRIRQLYLSDSTVTLVMLGRCTWARRYVDWEIQASLRQGQTVTPNGLLAIKLPSYPSSGGQYPQRLNENLLGHDNCFARWIAYPSRIGSPTTSGADMAATAPAPQLTGDELVTFVLGEDLGAFVSIDAVVVWVGLGLVGLVLAVRLFGFWRGGWRRFEIDETQFGLGDQRITLRPNVTDRQIAYKIWVELSTRKIGLPIDLNDDVISEVYDSWYNFFSVTRELIKDVPVSRFRRKDTEKIIRLSIEVLNTGIRPHLTKWQARFRRWYERALEHEDRVDAAPQDVQKEFPDYEALKEDLEQVNQRLIRYREKMYELVTNL
;
A
#
# COMPACT_ATOMS: atom_id res chain seq x y z
N ARG A 1 -12.19 -21.43 27.59
CA ARG A 1 -12.57 -20.00 27.46
C ARG A 1 -12.47 -19.62 25.99
N ARG A 2 -13.59 -19.32 25.30
CA ARG A 2 -13.55 -18.73 23.96
C ARG A 2 -12.87 -17.37 24.08
N SER A 3 -11.74 -17.18 23.42
CA SER A 3 -11.14 -15.87 23.21
C SER A 3 -12.18 -14.99 22.51
N MET A 4 -12.66 -13.95 23.18
CA MET A 4 -13.42 -12.88 22.52
C MET A 4 -12.45 -12.24 21.52
N ALA A 5 -12.75 -12.35 20.22
CA ALA A 5 -12.01 -11.62 19.21
C ALA A 5 -12.09 -10.12 19.55
N VAL A 6 -10.94 -9.49 19.78
CA VAL A 6 -10.87 -8.04 20.06
C VAL A 6 -11.40 -7.31 18.83
N VAL A 7 -12.48 -6.55 19.00
CA VAL A 7 -13.07 -5.78 17.90
C VAL A 7 -12.15 -4.61 17.57
N ARG A 8 -11.48 -4.67 16.41
CA ARG A 8 -10.59 -3.61 15.93
C ARG A 8 -11.38 -2.49 15.27
N ARG A 9 -10.96 -1.25 15.53
CA ARG A 9 -11.52 -0.06 14.89
C ARG A 9 -10.74 0.28 13.63
N LYS A 10 -11.45 0.69 12.58
CA LYS A 10 -10.83 1.25 11.37
C LYS A 10 -10.47 2.70 11.65
N CYS A 11 -9.18 3.00 11.55
CA CYS A 11 -8.61 4.28 11.91
C CYS A 11 -8.06 4.97 10.66
N PHE A 12 -8.56 6.16 10.35
CA PHE A 12 -7.93 7.04 9.38
C PHE A 12 -6.72 7.72 10.04
N ILE A 13 -5.57 7.72 9.38
CA ILE A 13 -4.33 8.29 9.92
C ILE A 13 -4.02 9.60 9.21
N SER A 14 -4.17 10.70 9.93
CA SER A 14 -3.87 12.06 9.49
C SER A 14 -2.50 12.49 10.00
N TYR A 15 -1.63 12.93 9.10
CA TYR A 15 -0.26 13.34 9.43
C TYR A 15 0.34 14.17 8.31
N HIS A 16 1.53 14.73 8.54
CA HIS A 16 2.27 15.45 7.52
C HIS A 16 3.30 14.53 6.85
N HIS A 17 3.44 14.60 5.53
CA HIS A 17 4.36 13.72 4.77
C HIS A 17 5.82 13.79 5.26
N ALA A 18 6.29 14.92 5.79
CA ALA A 18 7.64 14.98 6.38
C ALA A 18 7.83 14.07 7.61
N ASP A 19 6.74 13.65 8.26
CA ASP A 19 6.74 12.74 9.40
C ASP A 19 6.43 11.28 8.98
N GLN A 20 6.38 10.99 7.66
CA GLN A 20 6.02 9.70 7.06
C GLN A 20 6.80 8.51 7.64
N ASP A 21 8.10 8.67 7.87
CA ASP A 21 8.95 7.57 8.34
C ASP A 21 8.56 7.12 9.76
N GLU A 22 8.29 8.07 10.66
CA GLU A 22 7.84 7.81 12.03
C GLU A 22 6.41 7.24 12.06
N VAL A 23 5.52 7.75 11.21
CA VAL A 23 4.15 7.22 11.08
C VAL A 23 4.16 5.79 10.52
N SER A 24 5.01 5.53 9.53
CA SER A 24 5.15 4.18 8.95
C SER A 24 5.70 3.20 9.99
N GLN A 25 6.59 3.66 10.88
CA GLN A 25 7.05 2.85 12.01
C GLN A 25 5.92 2.57 12.99
N PHE A 26 5.17 3.59 13.39
CA PHE A 26 4.01 3.44 14.28
C PHE A 26 2.97 2.44 13.74
N VAL A 27 2.64 2.50 12.45
CA VAL A 27 1.68 1.56 11.87
C VAL A 27 2.23 0.14 11.87
N ARG A 28 3.50 -0.06 11.51
CA ARG A 28 4.11 -1.40 11.59
C ARG A 28 3.98 -1.97 13.00
N ASP A 29 4.35 -1.19 14.00
CA ASP A 29 4.38 -1.64 15.39
C ASP A 29 2.94 -1.91 15.92
N PHE A 30 1.96 -1.06 15.64
CA PHE A 30 0.64 -1.13 16.31
C PHE A 30 -0.49 -1.75 15.48
N ASP A 31 -0.43 -1.69 14.14
CA ASP A 31 -1.40 -2.34 13.23
C ASP A 31 -0.93 -3.77 12.90
N HIS A 32 0.31 -3.94 12.44
CA HIS A 32 0.80 -5.23 11.94
C HIS A 32 1.31 -6.18 13.04
N GLU A 33 2.01 -5.67 14.05
CA GLU A 33 2.61 -6.53 15.09
C GLU A 33 1.69 -6.76 16.29
N LEU A 34 0.85 -5.77 16.64
CA LEU A 34 -0.02 -5.82 17.83
C LEU A 34 -1.51 -5.96 17.54
N ASP A 35 -1.92 -5.90 16.26
CA ASP A 35 -3.31 -6.03 15.81
C ASP A 35 -4.28 -5.12 16.59
N THR A 36 -3.87 -3.88 16.88
CA THR A 36 -4.61 -2.98 17.80
C THR A 36 -5.74 -2.23 17.10
N PHE A 37 -5.56 -1.90 15.82
CA PHE A 37 -6.54 -1.20 14.99
C PHE A 37 -6.41 -1.66 13.52
N ILE A 38 -7.04 -0.98 12.57
CA ILE A 38 -6.86 -1.19 11.13
C ILE A 38 -6.56 0.17 10.48
N ALA A 39 -5.36 0.38 9.94
CA ALA A 39 -4.98 1.66 9.34
C ALA A 39 -5.66 1.92 7.98
N ARG A 40 -6.06 3.18 7.75
CA ARG A 40 -6.60 3.71 6.49
C ARG A 40 -5.91 5.03 6.12
N GLY A 41 -5.78 5.29 4.82
CA GLY A 41 -5.28 6.58 4.30
C GLY A 41 -3.76 6.78 4.35
N LEU A 42 -2.98 5.74 4.56
CA LEU A 42 -1.52 5.86 4.64
C LEU A 42 -0.88 6.19 3.29
N GLY A 43 -0.03 7.23 3.30
CA GLY A 43 0.77 7.65 2.15
C GLY A 43 -0.03 8.29 1.02
N GLN A 44 -1.31 8.60 1.22
CA GLN A 44 -2.11 9.26 0.20
C GLN A 44 -2.02 10.78 0.38
N GLU A 45 -1.27 11.44 -0.50
CA GLU A 45 -1.30 12.90 -0.56
C GLU A 45 -2.66 13.38 -1.10
N MET A 46 -3.14 14.47 -0.52
CA MET A 46 -4.34 15.13 -1.03
C MET A 46 -4.00 15.84 -2.33
N SER A 47 -4.74 15.52 -3.39
CA SER A 47 -4.49 16.09 -4.72
C SER A 47 -4.54 17.62 -4.72
N GLU A 48 -3.68 18.24 -5.54
CA GLU A 48 -3.52 19.71 -5.60
C GLU A 48 -4.82 20.45 -5.95
N ASP A 49 -5.74 19.81 -6.68
CA ASP A 49 -7.07 20.36 -7.03
C ASP A 49 -8.00 20.46 -5.80
N ILE A 50 -7.97 19.49 -4.89
CA ILE A 50 -8.70 19.54 -3.61
C ILE A 50 -8.03 20.58 -2.70
N VAL A 51 -6.70 20.54 -2.62
CA VAL A 51 -5.85 21.42 -1.81
C VAL A 51 -6.03 22.91 -2.15
N ASN A 52 -6.14 23.23 -3.43
CA ASN A 52 -6.24 24.61 -3.93
C ASN A 52 -7.67 25.08 -4.17
N SER A 53 -8.67 24.21 -3.93
CA SER A 53 -10.08 24.61 -4.07
C SER A 53 -10.49 25.59 -2.97
N THR A 54 -11.20 26.64 -3.37
CA THR A 54 -11.83 27.61 -2.45
C THR A 54 -13.20 27.16 -1.98
N ASN A 55 -13.77 26.10 -2.57
CA ASN A 55 -15.07 25.55 -2.20
C ASN A 55 -14.90 24.56 -1.03
N THR A 56 -15.18 25.02 0.18
CA THR A 56 -15.02 24.22 1.40
C THR A 56 -15.90 22.97 1.42
N ASP A 57 -17.14 23.04 0.93
CA ASP A 57 -18.04 21.87 0.93
C ASP A 57 -17.56 20.77 -0.01
N TYR A 58 -17.10 21.16 -1.21
CA TYR A 58 -16.47 20.24 -2.17
C TYR A 58 -15.25 19.56 -1.56
N VAL A 59 -14.36 20.33 -0.92
CA VAL A 59 -13.15 19.79 -0.27
C VAL A 59 -13.52 18.80 0.82
N MET A 60 -14.46 19.15 1.72
CA MET A 60 -14.90 18.27 2.80
C MET A 60 -15.55 16.98 2.27
N GLN A 61 -16.35 17.07 1.20
CA GLN A 61 -16.98 15.89 0.60
C GLN A 61 -15.96 14.96 -0.04
N ARG A 62 -15.00 15.50 -0.80
CA ARG A 62 -13.92 14.72 -1.42
C ARG A 62 -13.03 14.07 -0.38
N ILE A 63 -12.67 14.78 0.69
CA ILE A 63 -11.86 14.20 1.78
C ILE A 63 -12.59 13.01 2.40
N ARG A 64 -13.90 13.12 2.66
CA ARG A 64 -14.66 12.00 3.22
C ARG A 64 -14.78 10.81 2.27
N GLN A 65 -15.06 11.06 0.99
CA GLN A 65 -15.24 10.02 -0.02
C GLN A 65 -13.96 9.24 -0.28
N LEU A 66 -12.83 9.94 -0.41
CA LEU A 66 -11.57 9.35 -0.85
C LEU A 66 -10.73 8.80 0.32
N TYR A 67 -10.77 9.46 1.49
CA TYR A 67 -9.80 9.20 2.57
C TYR A 67 -10.45 8.68 3.86
N LEU A 68 -11.60 9.22 4.29
CA LEU A 68 -12.23 8.81 5.55
C LEU A 68 -13.12 7.56 5.43
N SER A 69 -13.78 7.34 4.29
CA SER A 69 -14.57 6.14 3.94
C SER A 69 -15.28 5.47 5.14
N ASP A 70 -14.88 4.25 5.51
CA ASP A 70 -15.44 3.41 6.58
C ASP A 70 -14.70 3.53 7.93
N SER A 71 -13.85 4.55 8.09
CA SER A 71 -13.17 4.81 9.35
C SER A 71 -14.13 5.29 10.43
N THR A 72 -13.86 4.90 11.67
CA THR A 72 -14.65 5.27 12.86
C THR A 72 -13.88 6.16 13.81
N VAL A 73 -12.55 6.24 13.62
CA VAL A 73 -11.62 7.01 14.42
C VAL A 73 -10.62 7.69 13.48
N THR A 74 -10.29 8.93 13.76
CA THR A 74 -9.20 9.67 13.11
C THR A 74 -8.05 9.81 14.10
N LEU A 75 -6.90 9.23 13.73
CA LEU A 75 -5.64 9.34 14.45
C LEU A 75 -4.82 10.48 13.87
N VAL A 76 -4.53 11.51 14.66
CA VAL A 76 -3.69 12.65 14.23
C VAL A 76 -2.27 12.43 14.76
N MET A 77 -1.31 12.15 13.87
CA MET A 77 0.07 11.89 14.26
C MET A 77 0.85 13.20 14.31
N LEU A 78 1.18 13.66 15.51
CA LEU A 78 1.83 14.94 15.77
C LEU A 78 3.36 14.78 15.77
N GLY A 79 4.02 15.13 14.68
CA GLY A 79 5.47 15.23 14.55
C GLY A 79 5.98 16.68 14.60
N ARG A 80 7.19 16.92 14.08
CA ARG A 80 7.85 18.24 14.13
C ARG A 80 7.13 19.29 13.26
N CYS A 81 6.56 18.86 12.14
CA CYS A 81 6.03 19.75 11.10
C CYS A 81 4.50 19.67 10.92
N THR A 82 3.82 18.78 11.66
CA THR A 82 2.38 18.50 11.46
C THR A 82 1.48 19.70 11.76
N TRP A 83 1.87 20.55 12.72
CA TRP A 83 1.06 21.69 13.16
C TRP A 83 0.94 22.82 12.12
N ALA A 84 1.85 22.91 11.17
CA ALA A 84 2.00 24.08 10.29
C ALA A 84 1.21 23.99 8.97
N ARG A 85 0.34 22.98 8.78
CA ARG A 85 -0.26 22.71 7.46
C ARG A 85 -1.78 22.59 7.47
N ARG A 86 -2.39 23.35 6.55
CA ARG A 86 -3.83 23.48 6.31
C ARG A 86 -4.56 22.14 6.07
N TYR A 87 -3.87 21.13 5.54
CA TYR A 87 -4.48 19.85 5.15
C TYR A 87 -4.88 19.00 6.35
N VAL A 88 -4.06 18.97 7.41
CA VAL A 88 -4.37 18.25 8.65
C VAL A 88 -5.61 18.84 9.31
N ASP A 89 -5.73 20.18 9.31
CA ASP A 89 -6.94 20.84 9.79
C ASP A 89 -8.17 20.48 8.94
N TRP A 90 -8.06 20.42 7.62
CA TRP A 90 -9.17 20.00 6.75
C TRP A 90 -9.58 18.54 6.97
N GLU A 91 -8.64 17.65 7.20
CA GLU A 91 -8.91 16.25 7.56
C GLU A 91 -9.61 16.12 8.92
N ILE A 92 -9.16 16.88 9.91
CA ILE A 92 -9.82 16.97 11.22
C ILE A 92 -11.24 17.51 11.03
N GLN A 93 -11.43 18.58 10.27
CA GLN A 93 -12.74 19.17 10.01
C GLN A 93 -13.69 18.18 9.32
N ALA A 94 -13.21 17.47 8.30
CA ALA A 94 -13.98 16.47 7.58
C ALA A 94 -14.37 15.30 8.49
N SER A 95 -13.48 14.91 9.42
CA SER A 95 -13.71 13.87 10.43
C SER A 95 -14.78 14.27 11.45
N LEU A 96 -14.82 15.54 11.85
CA LEU A 96 -15.74 16.09 12.84
C LEU A 96 -17.11 16.49 12.26
N ARG A 97 -17.26 16.53 10.93
CA ARG A 97 -18.50 16.93 10.27
C ARG A 97 -19.65 15.99 10.66
N GLN A 98 -20.75 16.58 11.11
CA GLN A 98 -22.00 15.90 11.42
C GLN A 98 -23.03 16.18 10.32
N GLY A 99 -23.83 15.19 9.96
CA GLY A 99 -24.91 15.33 8.99
C GLY A 99 -25.99 14.26 9.18
N GLN A 100 -27.09 14.36 8.43
CA GLN A 100 -28.24 13.43 8.57
C GLN A 100 -27.85 11.96 8.36
N THR A 101 -26.86 11.70 7.51
CA THR A 101 -26.35 10.36 7.17
C THR A 101 -24.88 10.15 7.60
N VAL A 102 -24.29 11.13 8.29
CA VAL A 102 -22.85 11.20 8.53
C VAL A 102 -22.57 11.38 10.03
N THR A 103 -21.97 10.37 10.63
CA THR A 103 -21.50 10.41 12.02
C THR A 103 -20.05 10.92 12.09
N PRO A 104 -19.72 11.72 13.12
CA PRO A 104 -18.35 12.16 13.34
C PRO A 104 -17.47 10.99 13.81
N ASN A 105 -16.21 10.98 13.35
CA ASN A 105 -15.22 10.00 13.82
C ASN A 105 -14.73 10.39 15.21
N GLY A 106 -14.40 9.41 16.06
CA GLY A 106 -13.63 9.71 17.27
C GLY A 106 -12.29 10.34 16.90
N LEU A 107 -11.84 11.38 17.63
CA LEU A 107 -10.60 12.10 17.31
C LEU A 107 -9.54 11.88 18.39
N LEU A 108 -8.41 11.28 18.03
CA LEU A 108 -7.29 11.01 18.94
C LEU A 108 -5.98 11.46 18.32
N ALA A 109 -5.22 12.30 19.03
CA ALA A 109 -3.89 12.71 18.61
C ALA A 109 -2.79 11.92 19.33
N ILE A 110 -1.72 11.58 18.62
CA ILE A 110 -0.57 10.82 19.13
C ILE A 110 0.68 11.63 18.86
N LYS A 111 1.43 11.96 19.91
CA LYS A 111 2.73 12.62 19.78
C LYS A 111 3.77 11.63 19.27
N LEU A 112 4.34 11.88 18.11
CA LEU A 112 5.45 11.12 17.55
C LEU A 112 6.76 11.43 18.32
N PRO A 113 7.79 10.57 18.24
CA PRO A 113 9.08 10.80 18.88
C PRO A 113 9.72 12.15 18.52
N SER A 114 9.53 12.65 17.30
CA SER A 114 10.05 13.96 16.88
C SER A 114 9.25 15.17 17.37
N TYR A 115 8.11 14.96 18.03
CA TYR A 115 7.32 16.05 18.60
C TYR A 115 8.13 16.81 19.67
N PRO A 116 8.22 18.14 19.61
CA PRO A 116 9.03 18.91 20.54
C PRO A 116 8.52 18.76 21.98
N SER A 117 9.46 18.53 22.91
CA SER A 117 9.17 18.31 24.33
C SER A 117 8.67 19.55 25.07
N SER A 118 8.93 20.74 24.52
CA SER A 118 8.42 22.03 25.00
C SER A 118 8.07 22.93 23.81
N GLY A 119 7.00 23.73 23.93
CA GLY A 119 6.59 24.69 22.91
C GLY A 119 5.97 24.09 21.63
N GLY A 120 5.61 22.80 21.63
CA GLY A 120 4.90 22.18 20.52
C GLY A 120 3.51 22.77 20.32
N GLN A 121 3.16 23.04 19.07
CA GLN A 121 1.82 23.52 18.69
C GLN A 121 0.95 22.36 18.21
N TYR A 122 -0.35 22.47 18.41
CA TYR A 122 -1.34 21.58 17.82
C TYR A 122 -1.94 22.26 16.59
N PRO A 123 -2.38 21.50 15.56
CA PRO A 123 -3.28 22.03 14.54
C PRO A 123 -4.45 22.78 15.19
N GLN A 124 -4.85 23.91 14.62
CA GLN A 124 -5.81 24.81 15.27
C GLN A 124 -7.11 24.08 15.61
N ARG A 125 -7.62 23.27 14.68
CA ARG A 125 -8.89 22.55 14.88
C ARG A 125 -8.76 21.41 15.87
N LEU A 126 -7.59 20.78 15.96
CA LEU A 126 -7.35 19.83 17.05
C LEU A 126 -7.42 20.57 18.38
N ASN A 127 -6.72 21.71 18.51
CA ASN A 127 -6.68 22.49 19.73
C ASN A 127 -8.07 22.94 20.21
N GLU A 128 -8.93 23.36 19.28
CA GLU A 128 -10.34 23.73 19.55
C GLU A 128 -11.19 22.56 20.09
N ASN A 129 -10.77 21.31 19.87
CA ASN A 129 -11.51 20.11 20.28
C ASN A 129 -10.85 19.34 21.45
N LEU A 130 -9.65 19.74 21.89
CA LEU A 130 -8.92 19.11 23.00
C LEU A 130 -9.51 19.48 24.37
N LEU A 131 -9.31 18.60 25.36
CA LEU A 131 -9.84 18.74 26.74
C LEU A 131 -9.33 20.03 27.41
N GLY A 132 -10.22 21.03 27.52
CA GLY A 132 -10.09 22.22 28.38
C GLY A 132 -11.40 22.67 29.04
N HIS A 133 -12.53 22.04 28.71
CA HIS A 133 -13.89 22.33 29.24
C HIS A 133 -14.70 21.04 29.41
N ASP A 134 -15.79 21.10 30.21
CA ASP A 134 -16.55 19.94 30.73
C ASP A 134 -17.18 18.98 29.70
N ASN A 135 -17.16 19.29 28.40
CA ASN A 135 -17.65 18.42 27.32
C ASN A 135 -16.77 18.54 26.07
N CYS A 136 -15.78 17.65 25.95
CA CYS A 136 -14.78 17.72 24.90
C CYS A 136 -14.71 16.41 24.09
N PHE A 137 -14.45 16.54 22.79
CA PHE A 137 -14.56 15.46 21.81
C PHE A 137 -13.21 14.76 21.48
N ALA A 138 -12.08 15.46 21.60
CA ALA A 138 -10.77 14.94 21.23
C ALA A 138 -9.82 14.74 22.42
N ARG A 139 -8.90 13.79 22.30
CA ARG A 139 -7.82 13.56 23.28
C ARG A 139 -6.46 13.53 22.59
N TRP A 140 -5.40 13.72 23.36
CA TRP A 140 -4.04 13.42 22.91
C TRP A 140 -3.36 12.45 23.88
N ILE A 141 -2.46 11.63 23.36
CA ILE A 141 -1.58 10.74 24.15
C ILE A 141 -0.12 10.92 23.73
N ALA A 142 0.79 10.59 24.64
CA ALA A 142 2.20 10.42 24.30
C ALA A 142 2.39 9.16 23.43
N TYR A 143 3.54 9.07 22.76
CA TYR A 143 3.88 7.87 21.99
C TYR A 143 3.80 6.63 22.91
N PRO A 144 2.99 5.61 22.57
CA PRO A 144 2.80 4.46 23.45
C PRO A 144 4.12 3.69 23.59
N SER A 145 4.61 3.57 24.82
CA SER A 145 5.94 2.99 25.10
C SER A 145 5.89 1.52 25.52
N ARG A 146 4.73 0.83 25.40
CA ARG A 146 4.55 -0.54 25.90
C ARG A 146 3.75 -1.42 24.93
N ILE A 147 4.42 -2.46 24.44
CA ILE A 147 3.81 -3.71 23.99
C ILE A 147 3.46 -4.50 25.27
N GLY A 148 2.19 -4.52 25.69
CA GLY A 148 1.80 -5.28 26.88
C GLY A 148 0.35 -5.06 27.30
N SER A 149 -0.40 -6.16 27.33
CA SER A 149 -1.82 -6.28 27.71
C SER A 149 -2.07 -5.94 29.21
N PRO A 150 -3.34 -5.89 29.67
CA PRO A 150 -3.77 -5.13 30.84
C PRO A 150 -3.30 -5.73 32.17
N THR A 151 -2.96 -4.83 33.08
CA THR A 151 -2.70 -5.10 34.49
C THR A 151 -3.97 -5.50 35.23
N THR A 152 -3.95 -6.67 35.86
CA THR A 152 -4.65 -6.89 37.13
C THR A 152 -3.70 -7.55 38.10
N SER A 153 -3.49 -6.86 39.22
CA SER A 153 -2.80 -7.28 40.42
C SER A 153 -3.47 -8.49 41.08
N GLY A 154 -2.67 -9.39 41.64
CA GLY A 154 -3.12 -10.41 42.58
C GLY A 154 -1.92 -11.19 43.11
N ALA A 155 -1.51 -10.88 44.32
CA ALA A 155 -0.60 -11.67 45.12
C ALA A 155 -1.25 -13.01 45.51
N ASP A 156 -0.46 -14.09 45.63
CA ASP A 156 -0.34 -14.88 46.89
C ASP A 156 0.42 -16.22 46.72
N MET A 157 1.39 -16.39 47.64
CA MET A 157 1.75 -17.55 48.46
C MET A 157 2.14 -18.94 47.89
N ALA A 158 3.40 -19.29 48.18
CA ALA A 158 3.98 -20.52 48.76
C ALA A 158 3.31 -21.91 48.59
N ALA A 159 4.11 -22.93 48.21
CA ALA A 159 4.36 -24.16 49.00
C ALA A 159 5.29 -25.16 48.28
N THR A 160 5.88 -26.05 49.07
CA THR A 160 7.07 -26.89 48.87
C THR A 160 6.76 -28.35 48.49
N ALA A 161 7.54 -28.92 47.54
CA ALA A 161 7.98 -30.34 47.35
C ALA A 161 6.95 -31.51 47.32
N PRO A 162 7.30 -32.77 46.90
CA PRO A 162 8.59 -33.34 46.42
C PRO A 162 8.52 -34.14 45.09
N ALA A 163 9.66 -34.66 44.65
CA ALA A 163 9.87 -35.54 43.48
C ALA A 163 9.59 -37.04 43.76
N PRO A 164 9.49 -37.87 42.69
CA PRO A 164 10.33 -39.08 42.65
C PRO A 164 10.94 -39.44 41.27
N GLN A 165 12.25 -39.74 41.31
CA GLN A 165 13.05 -40.84 40.73
C GLN A 165 12.92 -41.31 39.24
N LEU A 166 14.04 -41.04 38.54
CA LEU A 166 14.88 -41.75 37.54
C LEU A 166 14.54 -43.16 36.99
N THR A 167 14.64 -43.27 35.66
CA THR A 167 15.27 -44.36 34.84
C THR A 167 15.66 -43.70 33.50
N GLY A 168 16.84 -43.75 32.89
CA GLY A 168 18.04 -44.59 32.97
C GLY A 168 18.54 -44.70 31.51
N ASP A 169 19.58 -43.94 31.16
CA ASP A 169 20.57 -44.15 30.07
C ASP A 169 21.40 -42.85 29.91
N GLU A 170 22.42 -42.68 30.75
CA GLU A 170 23.35 -41.53 30.67
C GLU A 170 24.55 -41.88 29.77
N LEU A 171 24.65 -41.16 28.64
CA LEU A 171 25.73 -41.21 27.63
C LEU A 171 26.99 -40.40 28.01
N VAL A 172 27.07 -39.87 29.24
CA VAL A 172 28.20 -39.04 29.70
C VAL A 172 28.45 -39.29 31.18
N THR A 173 29.63 -39.79 31.54
CA THR A 173 30.09 -39.89 32.93
C THR A 173 31.01 -38.72 33.28
N PHE A 174 30.61 -37.90 34.25
CA PHE A 174 31.47 -36.92 34.91
C PHE A 174 32.15 -37.56 36.12
N VAL A 175 33.48 -37.62 36.13
CA VAL A 175 34.28 -37.98 37.31
C VAL A 175 35.06 -36.75 37.74
N LEU A 176 34.75 -36.23 38.92
CA LEU A 176 35.51 -35.16 39.59
C LEU A 176 36.65 -35.80 40.39
N GLY A 177 37.88 -35.67 39.90
CA GLY A 177 39.09 -35.96 40.68
C GLY A 177 39.41 -34.82 41.64
N GLU A 178 40.10 -35.13 42.75
CA GLU A 178 40.44 -34.19 43.84
C GLU A 178 41.35 -33.00 43.40
N ASP A 179 41.76 -32.95 42.14
CA ASP A 179 42.67 -31.93 41.57
C ASP A 179 41.97 -30.89 40.67
N LEU A 180 40.62 -30.81 40.65
CA LEU A 180 39.85 -29.88 39.81
C LEU A 180 40.08 -30.02 38.27
N GLY A 181 40.62 -31.16 37.81
CA GLY A 181 40.72 -31.50 36.39
C GLY A 181 39.46 -32.20 35.88
N ALA A 182 38.73 -31.59 34.96
CA ALA A 182 37.61 -32.23 34.26
C ALA A 182 38.07 -32.79 32.91
N PHE A 183 38.03 -34.11 32.75
CA PHE A 183 38.29 -34.78 31.47
C PHE A 183 36.96 -35.21 30.84
N VAL A 184 36.59 -34.58 29.72
CA VAL A 184 35.45 -35.02 28.91
C VAL A 184 35.96 -36.02 27.88
N SER A 185 35.64 -37.29 28.06
CA SER A 185 35.87 -38.33 27.05
C SER A 185 34.67 -38.34 26.10
N ILE A 186 34.82 -37.75 24.93
CA ILE A 186 33.81 -37.83 23.87
C ILE A 186 34.17 -39.03 23.00
N ASP A 187 33.24 -39.98 22.86
CA ASP A 187 33.40 -41.13 21.99
C ASP A 187 33.63 -40.65 20.53
N ALA A 188 34.62 -41.23 19.85
CA ALA A 188 34.99 -40.85 18.49
C ALA A 188 33.79 -40.96 17.53
N VAL A 189 32.85 -41.88 17.78
CA VAL A 189 31.64 -42.04 16.97
C VAL A 189 30.75 -40.79 17.06
N VAL A 190 30.62 -40.17 18.23
CA VAL A 190 29.79 -38.97 18.44
C VAL A 190 30.36 -37.77 17.68
N VAL A 191 31.69 -37.64 17.62
CA VAL A 191 32.36 -36.57 16.86
C VAL A 191 32.12 -36.72 15.37
N TRP A 192 32.24 -37.93 14.83
CA TRP A 192 32.02 -38.19 13.41
C TRP A 192 30.55 -38.05 12.99
N VAL A 193 29.60 -38.47 13.84
CA VAL A 193 28.16 -38.26 13.62
C VAL A 193 27.83 -36.76 13.64
N GLY A 194 28.41 -35.99 14.56
CA GLY A 194 28.26 -34.55 14.63
C GLY A 194 28.77 -33.84 13.37
N LEU A 195 29.97 -34.18 12.89
CA LEU A 195 30.55 -33.64 11.65
C LEU A 195 29.72 -34.01 10.42
N GLY A 196 29.20 -35.25 10.36
CA GLY A 196 28.31 -35.70 9.30
C GLY A 196 27.00 -34.90 9.26
N LEU A 197 26.39 -34.64 10.42
CA LEU A 197 25.18 -33.82 10.54
C LEU A 197 25.43 -32.36 10.14
N VAL A 198 26.55 -31.77 10.55
CA VAL A 198 26.94 -30.41 10.15
C VAL A 198 27.18 -30.32 8.64
N GLY A 199 27.88 -31.31 8.07
CA GLY A 199 28.10 -31.41 6.64
C GLY A 199 26.79 -31.58 5.86
N LEU A 200 25.86 -32.39 6.36
CA LEU A 200 24.53 -32.57 5.76
C LEU A 200 23.71 -31.28 5.81
N VAL A 201 23.70 -30.57 6.95
CA VAL A 201 23.00 -29.28 7.08
C VAL A 201 23.59 -28.23 6.14
N LEU A 202 24.92 -28.17 6.02
CA LEU A 202 25.60 -27.29 5.07
C LEU A 202 25.29 -27.67 3.63
N ALA A 203 25.27 -28.96 3.29
CA ALA A 203 24.91 -29.45 1.96
C ALA A 203 23.45 -29.13 1.62
N VAL A 204 22.51 -29.33 2.54
CA VAL A 204 21.09 -28.97 2.35
C VAL A 204 20.93 -27.46 2.20
N ARG A 205 21.67 -26.63 2.95
CA ARG A 205 21.66 -25.17 2.77
C ARG A 205 22.26 -24.73 1.44
N LEU A 206 23.39 -25.30 1.03
CA LEU A 206 24.04 -25.01 -0.26
C LEU A 206 23.18 -25.47 -1.44
N PHE A 207 22.61 -26.67 -1.35
CA PHE A 207 21.77 -27.25 -2.41
C PHE A 207 20.39 -26.56 -2.47
N GLY A 208 19.84 -26.16 -1.32
CA GLY A 208 18.64 -25.33 -1.24
C GLY A 208 18.86 -23.92 -1.81
N PHE A 209 20.05 -23.34 -1.61
CA PHE A 209 20.44 -22.06 -2.20
C PHE A 209 20.68 -22.16 -3.71
N TRP A 210 21.21 -23.28 -4.20
CA TRP A 210 21.40 -23.56 -5.63
C TRP A 210 20.10 -23.88 -6.39
N ARG A 211 19.08 -24.45 -5.72
CA ARG A 211 17.78 -24.74 -6.34
C ARG A 211 16.91 -23.49 -6.58
N GLY A 212 17.24 -22.36 -5.94
CA GLY A 212 16.60 -21.06 -6.18
C GLY A 212 17.06 -20.44 -7.51
N GLY A 213 16.80 -21.12 -8.63
CA GLY A 213 17.17 -20.64 -9.96
C GLY A 213 16.63 -19.24 -10.23
N TRP A 214 17.53 -18.27 -10.37
CA TRP A 214 17.20 -16.93 -10.82
C TRP A 214 16.68 -17.00 -12.26
N ARG A 215 15.35 -16.98 -12.43
CA ARG A 215 14.73 -16.97 -13.75
C ARG A 215 14.91 -15.58 -14.38
N ARG A 216 15.42 -15.57 -15.61
CA ARG A 216 15.44 -14.38 -16.45
C ARG A 216 14.03 -14.19 -17.00
N PHE A 217 13.52 -12.97 -16.92
CA PHE A 217 12.24 -12.57 -17.48
C PHE A 217 12.51 -11.80 -18.77
N GLU A 218 11.80 -12.11 -19.85
CA GLU A 218 11.99 -11.47 -21.15
C GLU A 218 10.71 -10.75 -21.56
N ILE A 219 10.85 -9.46 -21.89
CA ILE A 219 9.78 -8.61 -22.38
C ILE A 219 10.14 -8.20 -23.80
N ASP A 220 9.26 -8.48 -24.76
CA ASP A 220 9.40 -8.03 -26.13
C ASP A 220 8.58 -6.75 -26.30
N GLU A 221 9.25 -5.59 -26.42
CA GLU A 221 8.57 -4.28 -26.44
C GLU A 221 7.63 -4.15 -27.66
N THR A 222 7.97 -4.83 -28.76
CA THR A 222 7.19 -4.82 -30.01
C THR A 222 5.74 -5.27 -29.81
N GLN A 223 5.49 -6.13 -28.82
CA GLN A 223 4.15 -6.62 -28.49
C GLN A 223 3.23 -5.50 -27.98
N PHE A 224 3.80 -4.43 -27.42
CA PHE A 224 3.06 -3.25 -26.97
C PHE A 224 3.07 -2.12 -28.00
N GLY A 225 3.66 -2.34 -29.19
CA GLY A 225 3.88 -1.29 -30.17
C GLY A 225 4.86 -0.22 -29.68
N LEU A 226 5.83 -0.63 -28.84
CA LEU A 226 6.87 0.21 -28.26
C LEU A 226 8.22 -0.33 -28.73
N GLY A 227 9.12 0.55 -29.19
CA GLY A 227 10.49 0.17 -29.56
C GLY A 227 10.61 -0.99 -30.58
N ASP A 228 11.83 -1.50 -30.74
CA ASP A 228 12.17 -2.63 -31.62
C ASP A 228 13.07 -3.67 -30.88
N GLN A 229 13.00 -3.70 -29.55
CA GLN A 229 13.99 -4.40 -28.73
C GLN A 229 13.36 -5.40 -27.75
N ARG A 230 14.09 -6.48 -27.46
CA ARG A 230 13.77 -7.41 -26.37
C ARG A 230 14.55 -7.04 -25.11
N ILE A 231 13.83 -6.77 -24.03
CA ILE A 231 14.41 -6.52 -22.71
C ILE A 231 14.46 -7.83 -21.93
N THR A 232 15.66 -8.29 -21.58
CA THR A 232 15.86 -9.31 -20.53
C THR A 232 16.05 -8.64 -19.17
N LEU A 233 15.34 -9.13 -18.16
CA LEU A 233 15.30 -8.67 -16.78
C LEU A 233 15.62 -9.82 -15.82
N ARG A 234 16.15 -9.48 -14.65
CA ARG A 234 16.21 -10.40 -13.50
C ARG A 234 15.40 -9.78 -12.36
N PRO A 235 14.08 -9.99 -12.24
CA PRO A 235 13.26 -9.23 -11.30
C PRO A 235 13.68 -9.45 -9.84
N ASN A 236 13.80 -8.36 -9.06
CA ASN A 236 13.95 -8.43 -7.60
C ASN A 236 12.61 -8.14 -6.88
N VAL A 237 12.61 -8.12 -5.55
CA VAL A 237 11.40 -7.84 -4.78
C VAL A 237 10.81 -6.46 -5.09
N THR A 238 11.65 -5.43 -5.25
CA THR A 238 11.21 -4.06 -5.60
C THR A 238 10.57 -4.00 -6.98
N ASP A 239 11.17 -4.65 -7.97
CA ASP A 239 10.62 -4.76 -9.33
C ASP A 239 9.23 -5.39 -9.32
N ARG A 240 9.09 -6.50 -8.58
CA ARG A 240 7.81 -7.18 -8.41
C ARG A 240 6.79 -6.33 -7.67
N GLN A 241 7.20 -5.54 -6.70
CA GLN A 241 6.31 -4.61 -6.00
C GLN A 241 5.79 -3.51 -6.95
N ILE A 242 6.67 -2.96 -7.80
CA ILE A 242 6.27 -1.96 -8.81
C ILE A 242 5.30 -2.59 -9.82
N ALA A 243 5.65 -3.74 -10.38
CA ALA A 243 4.77 -4.44 -11.32
C ALA A 243 3.44 -4.85 -10.68
N TYR A 244 3.44 -5.26 -9.41
CA TYR A 244 2.22 -5.58 -8.68
C TYR A 244 1.31 -4.36 -8.55
N LYS A 245 1.86 -3.22 -8.12
CA LYS A 245 1.11 -1.96 -8.02
C LYS A 245 0.48 -1.57 -9.37
N ILE A 246 1.26 -1.63 -10.45
CA ILE A 246 0.77 -1.33 -11.82
C ILE A 246 -0.28 -2.34 -12.27
N TRP A 247 -0.05 -3.63 -12.04
CA TRP A 247 -0.97 -4.70 -12.40
C TRP A 247 -2.33 -4.56 -11.71
N VAL A 248 -2.34 -4.20 -10.41
CA VAL A 248 -3.59 -3.93 -9.67
C VAL A 248 -4.38 -2.84 -10.38
N GLU A 249 -3.75 -1.69 -10.66
CA GLU A 249 -4.43 -0.55 -11.29
C GLU A 249 -4.95 -0.87 -12.70
N LEU A 250 -4.20 -1.67 -13.48
CA LEU A 250 -4.66 -2.14 -14.79
C LEU A 250 -5.82 -3.14 -14.68
N SER A 251 -5.83 -3.98 -13.64
CA SER A 251 -6.82 -5.05 -13.48
C SER A 251 -8.14 -4.58 -12.89
N THR A 252 -8.15 -3.45 -12.18
CA THR A 252 -9.33 -2.91 -11.50
C THR A 252 -9.99 -1.75 -12.23
N ARG A 253 -9.44 -1.31 -13.37
CA ARG A 253 -9.92 -0.17 -14.15
C ARG A 253 -10.26 -0.57 -15.58
N LYS A 254 -11.13 0.19 -16.23
CA LYS A 254 -11.55 -0.07 -17.61
C LYS A 254 -10.37 -0.08 -18.59
N ILE A 255 -9.31 0.69 -18.34
CA ILE A 255 -8.10 0.75 -19.19
C ILE A 255 -7.45 -0.62 -19.48
N GLY A 256 -7.42 -1.54 -18.51
CA GLY A 256 -6.79 -2.84 -18.65
C GLY A 256 -7.79 -3.99 -18.79
N LEU A 257 -9.06 -3.69 -19.06
CA LEU A 257 -10.11 -4.65 -19.38
C LEU A 257 -10.48 -4.55 -20.87
N PRO A 258 -10.98 -5.64 -21.48
CA PRO A 258 -11.56 -5.57 -22.82
C PRO A 258 -12.65 -4.50 -22.90
N ILE A 259 -12.58 -3.66 -23.92
CA ILE A 259 -13.61 -2.67 -24.24
C ILE A 259 -14.67 -3.35 -25.10
N ASP A 260 -15.93 -3.22 -24.70
CA ASP A 260 -17.12 -3.60 -25.46
C ASP A 260 -17.91 -2.35 -25.80
N LEU A 261 -17.80 -1.86 -27.04
CA LEU A 261 -18.44 -0.61 -27.47
C LEU A 261 -19.97 -0.69 -27.58
N ASN A 262 -20.57 -1.88 -27.36
CA ASN A 262 -22.02 -2.00 -27.22
C ASN A 262 -22.50 -1.55 -25.84
N ASP A 263 -21.67 -1.75 -24.81
CA ASP A 263 -22.00 -1.43 -23.42
C ASP A 263 -21.18 -0.25 -22.87
N ASP A 264 -19.97 -0.03 -23.39
CA ASP A 264 -19.04 0.99 -22.92
C ASP A 264 -19.19 2.32 -23.67
N VAL A 265 -19.13 3.39 -22.88
CA VAL A 265 -19.10 4.75 -23.38
C VAL A 265 -17.65 5.24 -23.52
N ILE A 266 -17.27 5.69 -24.72
CA ILE A 266 -15.89 6.08 -25.04
C ILE A 266 -15.38 7.24 -24.15
N SER A 267 -16.25 8.18 -23.77
CA SER A 267 -15.86 9.29 -22.87
C SER A 267 -15.40 8.79 -21.49
N GLU A 268 -16.09 7.78 -20.93
CA GLU A 268 -15.76 7.14 -19.65
C GLU A 268 -14.49 6.29 -19.76
N VAL A 269 -14.31 5.59 -20.89
CA VAL A 269 -13.05 4.89 -21.19
C VAL A 269 -11.89 5.89 -21.15
N TYR A 270 -12.05 7.06 -21.76
CA TYR A 270 -11.03 8.11 -21.72
C TYR A 270 -10.77 8.67 -20.32
N ASP A 271 -11.79 8.77 -19.46
CA ASP A 271 -11.57 9.15 -18.06
C ASP A 271 -10.72 8.10 -17.33
N SER A 272 -10.99 6.81 -17.56
CA SER A 272 -10.16 5.73 -17.02
C SER A 272 -8.72 5.78 -17.55
N TRP A 273 -8.53 6.06 -18.84
CA TRP A 273 -7.20 6.11 -19.47
C TRP A 273 -6.39 7.30 -18.99
N TYR A 274 -7.02 8.48 -18.92
CA TYR A 274 -6.37 9.70 -18.43
C TYR A 274 -5.99 9.56 -16.94
N ASN A 275 -6.88 9.03 -16.10
CA ASN A 275 -6.60 8.81 -14.68
C ASN A 275 -5.42 7.83 -14.46
N PHE A 276 -5.25 6.84 -15.34
CA PHE A 276 -4.11 5.93 -15.26
C PHE A 276 -2.75 6.62 -15.43
N PHE A 277 -2.64 7.73 -16.17
CA PHE A 277 -1.40 8.52 -16.22
C PHE A 277 -1.02 9.05 -14.85
N SER A 278 -1.98 9.64 -14.15
CA SER A 278 -1.78 10.20 -12.82
C SER A 278 -1.31 9.12 -11.87
N VAL A 279 -2.06 8.01 -11.78
CA VAL A 279 -1.71 6.94 -10.84
C VAL A 279 -0.38 6.29 -11.19
N THR A 280 -0.14 5.93 -12.44
CA THR A 280 1.14 5.31 -12.83
C THR A 280 2.32 6.26 -12.57
N ARG A 281 2.16 7.57 -12.78
CA ARG A 281 3.18 8.57 -12.44
C ARG A 281 3.44 8.62 -10.93
N GLU A 282 2.41 8.58 -10.09
CA GLU A 282 2.58 8.50 -8.63
C GLU A 282 3.33 7.23 -8.22
N LEU A 283 2.93 6.07 -8.74
CA LEU A 283 3.59 4.79 -8.44
C LEU A 283 5.07 4.78 -8.86
N ILE A 284 5.41 5.47 -9.95
CA ILE A 284 6.80 5.63 -10.39
C ILE A 284 7.57 6.59 -9.47
N LYS A 285 6.95 7.69 -9.02
CA LYS A 285 7.56 8.66 -8.08
C LYS A 285 7.84 8.04 -6.71
N ASP A 286 7.02 7.10 -6.26
CA ASP A 286 7.22 6.34 -5.01
C ASP A 286 8.52 5.53 -5.00
N VAL A 287 9.11 5.24 -6.17
CA VAL A 287 10.32 4.41 -6.24
C VAL A 287 11.54 5.25 -5.84
N PRO A 288 12.24 4.91 -4.76
CA PRO A 288 13.42 5.66 -4.34
C PRO A 288 14.50 5.65 -5.42
N VAL A 289 15.18 6.78 -5.62
CA VAL A 289 16.27 6.90 -6.61
C VAL A 289 17.39 5.86 -6.38
N SER A 290 17.59 5.41 -5.14
CA SER A 290 18.53 4.35 -4.79
C SER A 290 18.18 3.01 -5.46
N ARG A 291 16.89 2.71 -5.65
CA ARG A 291 16.39 1.53 -6.36
C ARG A 291 16.47 1.70 -7.87
N PHE A 292 16.27 2.92 -8.37
CA PHE A 292 16.38 3.25 -9.80
C PHE A 292 17.78 3.01 -10.39
N ARG A 293 18.85 3.09 -9.58
CA ARG A 293 20.23 2.82 -10.05
C ARG A 293 20.43 1.41 -10.61
N ARG A 294 19.54 0.48 -10.28
CA ARG A 294 19.59 -0.89 -10.78
C ARG A 294 18.99 -0.96 -12.18
N LYS A 295 19.75 -1.53 -13.13
CA LYS A 295 19.37 -1.59 -14.54
C LYS A 295 18.04 -2.30 -14.82
N ASP A 296 17.72 -3.37 -14.10
CA ASP A 296 16.44 -4.06 -14.28
C ASP A 296 15.25 -3.22 -13.79
N THR A 297 15.41 -2.53 -12.66
CA THR A 297 14.39 -1.62 -12.11
C THR A 297 14.19 -0.41 -13.02
N GLU A 298 15.29 0.17 -13.53
CA GLU A 298 15.28 1.25 -14.52
C GLU A 298 14.47 0.84 -15.77
N LYS A 299 14.70 -0.37 -16.29
CA LYS A 299 13.99 -0.89 -17.47
C LYS A 299 12.48 -1.01 -17.27
N ILE A 300 12.03 -1.51 -16.12
CA ILE A 300 10.58 -1.62 -15.81
C ILE A 300 9.92 -0.24 -15.74
N ILE A 301 10.61 0.72 -15.12
CA ILE A 301 10.12 2.10 -15.03
C ILE A 301 10.09 2.75 -16.41
N ARG A 302 11.13 2.58 -17.23
CA ARG A 302 11.16 3.07 -18.62
C ARG A 302 10.04 2.49 -19.45
N LEU A 303 9.82 1.17 -19.39
CA LEU A 303 8.72 0.50 -20.06
C LEU A 303 7.37 1.12 -19.65
N SER A 304 7.18 1.37 -18.36
CA SER A 304 5.95 1.99 -17.85
C SER A 304 5.75 3.41 -18.41
N ILE A 305 6.83 4.21 -18.48
CA ILE A 305 6.80 5.56 -19.07
C ILE A 305 6.51 5.51 -20.58
N GLU A 306 7.06 4.53 -21.29
CA GLU A 306 6.86 4.35 -22.74
C GLU A 306 5.43 3.92 -23.05
N VAL A 307 4.84 3.01 -22.26
CA VAL A 307 3.41 2.67 -22.37
C VAL A 307 2.54 3.93 -22.25
N LEU A 308 2.83 4.80 -21.29
CA LEU A 308 2.10 6.06 -21.11
C LEU A 308 2.29 7.01 -22.31
N ASN A 309 3.54 7.29 -22.70
CA ASN A 309 3.85 8.37 -23.66
C ASN A 309 3.73 7.97 -25.13
N THR A 310 4.01 6.71 -25.44
CA THR A 310 4.05 6.21 -26.82
C THR A 310 2.88 5.26 -27.08
N GLY A 311 2.40 4.55 -26.05
CA GLY A 311 1.22 3.70 -26.16
C GLY A 311 -0.09 4.49 -26.12
N ILE A 312 -0.35 5.19 -25.02
CA ILE A 312 -1.68 5.78 -24.74
C ILE A 312 -1.81 7.22 -25.25
N ARG A 313 -0.78 8.06 -24.99
CA ARG A 313 -0.84 9.51 -25.26
C ARG A 313 -1.16 9.87 -26.72
N PRO A 314 -0.61 9.19 -27.75
CA PRO A 314 -0.90 9.54 -29.14
C PRO A 314 -2.40 9.39 -29.46
N HIS A 315 -3.02 8.32 -28.98
CA HIS A 315 -4.45 8.08 -29.14
C HIS A 315 -5.29 9.15 -28.45
N LEU A 316 -5.04 9.41 -27.16
CA LEU A 316 -5.78 10.44 -26.42
C LEU A 316 -5.63 11.82 -27.07
N THR A 317 -4.43 12.17 -27.54
CA THR A 317 -4.16 13.46 -28.18
C THR A 317 -4.91 13.60 -29.50
N LYS A 318 -5.00 12.52 -30.29
CA LYS A 318 -5.68 12.49 -31.58
C LYS A 318 -7.21 12.54 -31.44
N TRP A 319 -7.77 11.85 -30.45
CA TRP A 319 -9.21 11.57 -30.40
C TRP A 319 -9.96 12.21 -29.24
N GLN A 320 -9.40 12.23 -28.02
CA GLN A 320 -10.14 12.51 -26.79
C GLN A 320 -10.88 13.85 -26.83
N ALA A 321 -10.18 14.94 -27.13
CA ALA A 321 -10.77 16.28 -27.12
C ALA A 321 -11.82 16.46 -28.23
N ARG A 322 -11.56 15.89 -29.41
CA ARG A 322 -12.46 15.98 -30.57
C ARG A 322 -13.74 15.19 -30.34
N PHE A 323 -13.60 13.96 -29.81
CA PHE A 323 -14.73 13.10 -29.47
C PHE A 323 -15.57 13.72 -28.35
N ARG A 324 -14.97 14.12 -27.22
CA ARG A 324 -15.71 14.71 -26.08
C ARG A 324 -16.53 15.92 -26.47
N ARG A 325 -15.91 16.89 -27.15
CA ARG A 325 -16.60 18.11 -27.59
C ARG A 325 -17.79 17.81 -28.51
N TRP A 326 -17.62 16.86 -29.42
CA TRP A 326 -18.71 16.46 -30.32
C TRP A 326 -19.80 15.71 -29.54
N TYR A 327 -19.41 14.80 -28.66
CA TYR A 327 -20.31 13.91 -27.93
C TYR A 327 -21.19 14.67 -26.93
N GLU A 328 -20.60 15.61 -26.16
CA GLU A 328 -21.33 16.49 -25.25
C GLU A 328 -22.41 17.28 -26.00
N ARG A 329 -22.07 17.86 -27.15
CA ARG A 329 -23.03 18.57 -27.99
C ARG A 329 -24.09 17.64 -28.58
N ALA A 330 -23.72 16.42 -28.95
CA ALA A 330 -24.65 15.45 -29.52
C ALA A 330 -25.69 14.99 -28.47
N LEU A 331 -25.31 14.89 -27.20
CA LEU A 331 -26.21 14.53 -26.09
C LEU A 331 -27.15 15.67 -25.68
N GLU A 332 -26.76 16.93 -25.89
CA GLU A 332 -27.59 18.10 -25.58
C GLU A 332 -28.76 18.34 -26.56
N HIS A 333 -28.81 17.61 -27.68
CA HIS A 333 -29.88 17.77 -28.67
C HIS A 333 -31.21 17.22 -28.13
N GLU A 334 -32.28 18.03 -28.16
CA GLU A 334 -33.59 17.68 -27.56
C GLU A 334 -34.16 16.34 -28.08
N ASP A 335 -33.88 15.99 -29.34
CA ASP A 335 -34.32 14.74 -29.97
C ASP A 335 -33.62 13.46 -29.43
N ARG A 336 -32.62 13.60 -28.55
CA ARG A 336 -31.72 12.51 -28.13
C ARG A 336 -31.69 12.25 -26.64
N VAL A 337 -32.59 12.88 -25.88
CA VAL A 337 -32.68 12.73 -24.42
C VAL A 337 -32.93 11.27 -24.00
N ASP A 338 -33.66 10.51 -24.82
CA ASP A 338 -34.00 9.10 -24.57
C ASP A 338 -33.06 8.11 -25.29
N ALA A 339 -32.11 8.59 -26.09
CA ALA A 339 -31.20 7.73 -26.83
C ALA A 339 -30.11 7.18 -25.91
N ALA A 340 -29.74 5.89 -26.11
CA ALA A 340 -28.65 5.30 -25.36
C ALA A 340 -27.32 6.03 -25.70
N PRO A 341 -26.49 6.37 -24.70
CA PRO A 341 -25.19 7.01 -24.90
C PRO A 341 -24.31 6.27 -25.93
N GLN A 342 -24.40 4.93 -25.96
CA GLN A 342 -23.67 4.04 -26.84
C GLN A 342 -24.14 4.09 -28.30
N ASP A 343 -25.40 4.44 -28.54
CA ASP A 343 -25.90 4.63 -29.90
C ASP A 343 -25.50 6.01 -30.43
N VAL A 344 -25.58 7.03 -29.59
CA VAL A 344 -25.13 8.38 -29.95
C VAL A 344 -23.66 8.38 -30.34
N GLN A 345 -22.76 7.68 -29.62
CA GLN A 345 -21.33 7.70 -29.95
C GLN A 345 -21.00 7.09 -31.33
N LYS A 346 -21.82 6.15 -31.84
CA LYS A 346 -21.62 5.51 -33.16
C LYS A 346 -21.79 6.49 -34.32
N GLU A 347 -22.48 7.60 -34.09
CA GLU A 347 -22.69 8.63 -35.10
C GLU A 347 -21.51 9.60 -35.25
N PHE A 348 -20.43 9.41 -34.48
CA PHE A 348 -19.24 10.24 -34.60
C PHE A 348 -18.68 10.13 -36.04
N PRO A 349 -18.37 11.25 -36.73
CA PRO A 349 -18.00 11.19 -38.15
C PRO A 349 -16.83 10.25 -38.48
N ASP A 350 -15.87 10.10 -37.57
CA ASP A 350 -14.71 9.22 -37.72
C ASP A 350 -14.79 7.99 -36.78
N TYR A 351 -16.00 7.50 -36.46
CA TYR A 351 -16.21 6.45 -35.44
C TYR A 351 -15.44 5.16 -35.71
N GLU A 352 -15.45 4.64 -36.94
CA GLU A 352 -14.74 3.38 -37.25
C GLU A 352 -13.23 3.51 -37.06
N ALA A 353 -12.63 4.63 -37.49
CA ALA A 353 -11.21 4.88 -37.31
C ALA A 353 -10.82 5.13 -35.84
N LEU A 354 -11.72 5.77 -35.07
CA LEU A 354 -11.60 5.95 -33.62
C LEU A 354 -11.62 4.58 -32.92
N LYS A 355 -12.62 3.76 -33.24
CA LYS A 355 -12.84 2.43 -32.69
C LYS A 355 -11.64 1.52 -32.94
N GLU A 356 -11.18 1.43 -34.18
CA GLU A 356 -10.05 0.57 -34.54
C GLU A 356 -8.80 0.94 -33.75
N ASP A 357 -8.48 2.25 -33.66
CA ASP A 357 -7.32 2.73 -32.92
C ASP A 357 -7.48 2.51 -31.39
N LEU A 358 -8.69 2.69 -30.86
CA LEU A 358 -9.01 2.44 -29.45
C LEU A 358 -8.81 0.96 -29.09
N GLU A 359 -9.35 0.05 -29.91
CA GLU A 359 -9.22 -1.40 -29.72
C GLU A 359 -7.75 -1.85 -29.82
N GLN A 360 -7.01 -1.31 -30.80
CA GLN A 360 -5.58 -1.61 -30.93
C GLN A 360 -4.77 -1.20 -29.69
N VAL A 361 -5.02 -0.01 -29.14
CA VAL A 361 -4.35 0.44 -27.92
C VAL A 361 -4.80 -0.35 -26.70
N ASN A 362 -6.09 -0.69 -26.57
CA ASN A 362 -6.61 -1.52 -25.49
C ASN A 362 -5.96 -2.92 -25.47
N GLN A 363 -5.81 -3.57 -26.63
CA GLN A 363 -5.12 -4.85 -26.72
C GLN A 363 -3.66 -4.77 -26.24
N ARG A 364 -2.94 -3.69 -26.56
CA ARG A 364 -1.57 -3.47 -26.09
C ARG A 364 -1.53 -3.32 -24.56
N LEU A 365 -2.51 -2.63 -23.98
CA LEU A 365 -2.63 -2.44 -22.53
C LEU A 365 -2.98 -3.73 -21.79
N ILE A 366 -3.84 -4.57 -22.37
CA ILE A 366 -4.17 -5.89 -21.83
C ILE A 366 -2.91 -6.79 -21.81
N ARG A 367 -2.13 -6.80 -22.90
CA ARG A 367 -0.85 -7.52 -22.94
C ARG A 367 0.14 -6.99 -21.90
N TYR A 368 0.20 -5.66 -21.73
CA TYR A 368 1.06 -5.05 -20.72
C TYR A 368 0.66 -5.49 -19.30
N ARG A 369 -0.64 -5.50 -18.99
CA ARG A 369 -1.18 -6.04 -17.73
C ARG A 369 -0.76 -7.50 -17.51
N GLU A 370 -0.90 -8.34 -18.52
CA GLU A 370 -0.49 -9.75 -18.46
C GLU A 370 1.00 -9.88 -18.14
N LYS A 371 1.87 -9.09 -18.78
CA LYS A 371 3.30 -9.10 -18.46
C LYS A 371 3.63 -8.61 -17.06
N MET A 372 2.90 -7.62 -16.54
CA MET A 372 3.07 -7.20 -15.15
C MET A 372 2.67 -8.34 -14.20
N TYR A 373 1.63 -9.10 -14.52
CA TYR A 373 1.23 -10.29 -13.75
C TYR A 373 2.27 -11.41 -13.78
N GLU A 374 2.81 -11.74 -14.96
CA GLU A 374 3.89 -12.73 -15.11
C GLU A 374 5.12 -12.31 -14.29
N LEU A 375 5.48 -11.02 -14.32
CA LEU A 375 6.60 -10.48 -13.56
C LEU A 375 6.40 -10.63 -12.04
N VAL A 376 5.17 -10.48 -11.56
CA VAL A 376 4.82 -10.66 -10.14
C VAL A 376 4.87 -12.12 -9.72
N THR A 377 4.33 -13.01 -10.56
CA THR A 377 4.12 -14.42 -10.21
C THR A 377 5.31 -15.32 -10.54
N ASN A 378 6.28 -14.85 -11.34
CA ASN A 378 7.38 -15.63 -11.90
C ASN A 378 6.91 -16.86 -12.71
N LEU A 379 5.68 -16.79 -13.25
CA LEU A 379 5.05 -17.83 -14.08
C LEU A 379 5.27 -17.56 -15.56
#